data_AF-A0A0F3PER5-F1
#
_entry.id   AF-A0A0F3PER5-F1
#
_cell.length_a   1.000
_cell.length_b   1.000
_cell.length_c   1.000
_cell.angle_alpha   90.00
_cell.angle_beta   90.00
_cell.angle_gamma   90.00
#
_symmetry.space_group_name_H-M   'P 1'
#
loop_
_entity.id
_entity.type
_entity.pdbx_description
1 polymer ?
#
loop_
_entity_poly.entity_id
_entity_poly.type
_entity_poly.pdbx_seq_one_letter_code
_entity_poly.pdbx_strand_id
1 'polypeptide(L)'
;MKDIVIGNSDHLQAILSQLIGSVIRFNHSCQVIITVHLFTVKNYIKSDNILQFRIHDTGSGISKEKLGNIKAKLADFELVRDYPLMLESGLWFVNYLINQLNGEMEIESEKDKFTTITCNIPVQLF
;
A
#
# COMPACT_ATOMS: atom_id res chain seq x y z
N MET A 1 -14.97 15.97 -15.88
CA MET A 1 -14.08 15.38 -14.87
C MET A 1 -14.80 14.14 -14.36
N LYS A 2 -14.19 12.96 -14.47
CA LYS A 2 -14.77 11.73 -13.90
C LYS A 2 -14.22 11.64 -12.49
N ASP A 3 -14.91 12.24 -11.53
CA ASP A 3 -14.48 12.32 -10.14
C ASP A 3 -15.00 11.14 -9.30
N ILE A 4 -15.65 10.19 -9.97
CA ILE A 4 -16.29 9.03 -9.36
C ILE A 4 -15.67 7.75 -9.93
N VAL A 5 -15.19 6.92 -9.02
CA VAL A 5 -14.59 5.63 -9.30
C VAL A 5 -15.54 4.55 -8.80
N ILE A 6 -15.77 3.51 -9.60
CA ILE A 6 -16.57 2.34 -9.20
C ILE A 6 -15.61 1.29 -8.65
N GLY A 7 -15.80 0.90 -7.39
CA GLY A 7 -15.00 -0.10 -6.68
C GLY A 7 -15.59 -0.42 -5.31
N ASN A 8 -14.93 -1.31 -4.56
CA ASN A 8 -15.33 -1.62 -3.18
C ASN A 8 -14.81 -0.52 -2.24
N SER A 9 -15.68 0.43 -1.87
CA SER A 9 -15.33 1.59 -1.03
C SER A 9 -14.76 1.19 0.33
N ASP A 10 -15.29 0.14 0.95
CA ASP A 10 -14.91 -0.29 2.29
C ASP A 10 -13.47 -0.82 2.29
N HIS A 11 -13.10 -1.58 1.26
CA HIS A 11 -11.72 -2.03 1.07
C HIS A 11 -10.76 -0.85 0.83
N LEU A 12 -11.13 0.10 -0.04
CA LEU A 12 -10.30 1.29 -0.32
C LEU A 12 -10.09 2.14 0.94
N GLN A 13 -11.15 2.35 1.72
CA GLN A 13 -11.08 3.08 2.98
C GLN A 13 -10.21 2.34 4.00
N ALA A 14 -10.36 1.03 4.12
CA ALA A 14 -9.55 0.21 5.02
C ALA A 14 -8.06 0.26 4.65
N ILE A 15 -7.73 0.16 3.36
CA ILE A 15 -6.34 0.29 2.86
C ILE A 15 -5.74 1.63 3.29
N LEU A 16 -6.38 2.75 2.97
CA LEU A 16 -5.88 4.08 3.33
C LEU A 16 -5.75 4.24 4.85
N SER A 17 -6.75 3.82 5.61
CA SER A 17 -6.76 3.97 7.07
C SER A 17 -5.64 3.20 7.74
N GLN A 18 -5.35 1.98 7.28
CA GLN A 18 -4.25 1.16 7.81
C GLN A 18 -2.88 1.75 7.48
N LEU A 19 -2.69 2.22 6.24
CA LEU A 19 -1.42 2.82 5.81
C LEU A 19 -1.14 4.14 6.52
N ILE A 20 -2.14 5.01 6.68
CA ILE A 20 -1.99 6.25 7.44
C ILE A 20 -1.74 5.94 8.92
N GLY A 21 -2.50 4.99 9.47
CA GLY A 21 -2.33 4.56 10.85
C GLY A 21 -0.94 3.99 11.14
N SER A 22 -0.35 3.23 10.20
CA SER A 22 0.99 2.67 10.39
C SER A 22 2.04 3.78 10.46
N VAL A 23 1.97 4.78 9.58
CA VAL A 23 2.87 5.94 9.59
C VAL A 23 2.80 6.68 10.94
N ILE A 24 1.60 6.89 11.47
CA ILE A 24 1.39 7.55 12.77
C ILE A 24 1.96 6.72 13.93
N ARG A 25 1.79 5.38 13.89
CA ARG A 25 2.26 4.49 14.97
C ARG A 25 3.77 4.36 15.03
N PHE A 26 4.45 4.30 13.89
CA PHE A 26 5.89 4.05 13.84
C PHE A 26 6.74 5.31 13.86
N ASN A 27 6.14 6.50 13.67
CA ASN A 27 6.86 7.75 13.60
C ASN A 27 6.36 8.77 14.62
N HIS A 28 7.28 9.36 15.39
CA HIS A 28 6.96 10.41 16.38
C HIS A 28 6.93 11.83 15.78
N SER A 29 7.78 12.11 14.79
CA SER A 29 7.85 13.40 14.10
C SER A 29 8.40 13.18 12.70
N CYS A 30 7.53 13.21 11.70
CA CYS A 30 7.90 13.06 10.30
C CYS A 30 6.95 13.87 9.41
N GLN A 31 7.38 14.13 8.19
CA GLN A 31 6.48 14.59 7.14
C GLN A 31 5.81 13.39 6.50
N VAL A 32 4.51 13.48 6.25
CA VAL A 32 3.73 12.47 5.52
C VAL A 32 3.10 13.12 4.30
N ILE A 33 3.29 12.50 3.14
CA ILE A 33 2.71 12.92 1.87
C ILE A 33 1.84 11.76 1.39
N ILE A 34 0.56 12.03 1.20
CA ILE A 34 -0.40 11.09 0.63
C ILE A 34 -0.78 11.63 -0.74
N THR A 35 -0.51 10.83 -1.77
CA THR A 35 -0.85 11.17 -3.15
C THR A 35 -1.83 10.15 -3.70
N VAL A 36 -2.87 10.64 -4.35
CA VAL A 36 -3.84 9.83 -5.08
C VAL A 36 -3.73 10.16 -6.56
N HIS A 37 -3.45 9.16 -7.38
CA HIS A 37 -3.41 9.31 -8.83
C HIS A 37 -4.42 8.38 -9.48
N LEU A 38 -5.02 8.86 -10.58
CA LEU A 38 -5.84 8.05 -11.46
C LEU A 38 -5.23 8.11 -12.85
N PHE A 39 -4.79 6.97 -13.38
CA PHE A 39 -4.20 6.89 -14.72
C PHE A 39 -4.67 5.64 -15.44
N THR A 40 -4.68 5.69 -16.77
CA THR A 40 -5.02 4.53 -17.61
C THR A 40 -3.75 3.84 -18.08
N VAL A 41 -3.61 2.56 -17.77
CA VAL A 41 -2.57 1.69 -18.33
C VAL A 41 -3.15 1.01 -19.56
N LYS A 42 -2.51 1.20 -20.72
CA LYS A 42 -2.89 0.56 -21.97
C LYS A 42 -1.93 -0.57 -22.29
N ASN A 43 -2.45 -1.79 -22.36
CA ASN A 43 -1.75 -2.94 -22.93
C ASN A 43 -2.39 -3.31 -24.28
N TYR A 44 -1.71 -4.16 -25.06
CA TYR A 44 -2.18 -4.58 -26.40
C TYR A 44 -3.60 -5.20 -26.42
N ILE A 45 -4.08 -5.69 -25.26
CA ILE A 45 -5.32 -6.46 -25.12
C ILE A 45 -6.40 -5.67 -24.35
N LYS A 46 -6.03 -4.77 -23.43
CA LYS A 46 -6.97 -4.09 -22.54
C LYS A 46 -6.43 -2.74 -22.07
N SER A 47 -7.35 -1.83 -21.75
CA SER A 47 -7.07 -0.59 -21.01
C SER A 47 -7.66 -0.70 -19.62
N ASP A 48 -6.83 -0.59 -18.58
CA ASP A 48 -7.26 -0.59 -17.19
C ASP A 48 -7.02 0.78 -16.58
N ASN A 49 -8.01 1.29 -15.82
CA ASN A 49 -7.82 2.48 -15.02
C ASN A 49 -7.27 2.06 -13.66
N ILE A 50 -6.19 2.69 -13.23
CA ILE A 50 -5.50 2.38 -11.99
C ILE A 50 -5.66 3.57 -11.05
N LEU A 51 -6.27 3.31 -9.90
CA LEU A 51 -6.25 4.20 -8.76
C LEU A 51 -5.01 3.86 -7.93
N GLN A 52 -4.06 4.80 -7.88
CA GLN A 52 -2.85 4.66 -7.09
C GLN A 52 -2.95 5.45 -5.81
N PHE A 53 -2.73 4.77 -4.69
CA PHE A 53 -2.42 5.41 -3.41
C PHE A 53 -0.92 5.33 -3.16
N ARG A 54 -0.29 6.48 -2.93
CA ARG A 54 1.12 6.57 -2.57
C ARG A 54 1.25 7.29 -1.24
N ILE A 55 1.70 6.58 -0.22
CA ILE A 55 1.93 7.12 1.13
C ILE A 55 3.44 7.16 1.33
N HIS A 56 4.00 8.35 1.47
CA HIS A 56 5.43 8.58 1.69
C HIS A 56 5.62 9.27 3.04
N ASP A 57 6.48 8.72 3.90
CA ASP A 57 6.89 9.33 5.15
C ASP A 57 8.41 9.50 5.25
N THR A 58 8.86 10.53 5.95
CA THR A 58 10.28 10.80 6.26
C THR A 58 10.67 10.26 7.64
N GLY A 59 10.09 9.13 8.02
CA GLY A 59 10.18 8.56 9.36
C GLY A 59 11.39 7.67 9.61
N SER A 60 11.24 6.72 10.54
CA SER A 60 12.32 5.81 10.95
C SER A 60 12.80 4.87 9.84
N GLY A 61 12.01 4.71 8.77
CA GLY A 61 12.30 3.77 7.69
C GLY A 61 12.42 2.31 8.15
N ILE A 62 12.89 1.47 7.24
CA ILE A 62 13.04 0.02 7.40
C ILE A 62 14.42 -0.37 6.87
N SER A 63 15.18 -1.16 7.63
CA SER A 63 16.47 -1.68 7.15
C SER A 63 16.27 -2.62 5.96
N LYS A 64 17.26 -2.69 5.07
CA LYS A 64 17.21 -3.54 3.87
C LYS A 64 16.89 -5.01 4.19
N GLU A 65 17.50 -5.55 5.23
CA GLU A 65 17.26 -6.91 5.73
C GLU A 65 15.79 -7.09 6.16
N LYS A 66 15.30 -6.18 7.00
CA LYS A 66 13.93 -6.22 7.52
C LYS A 66 12.89 -6.03 6.39
N LEU A 67 13.17 -5.15 5.44
CA LEU A 67 12.33 -4.94 4.26
C LEU A 67 12.29 -6.20 3.37
N GLY A 68 13.43 -6.87 3.17
CA GLY A 68 13.49 -8.14 2.44
C GLY A 68 12.61 -9.22 3.10
N ASN A 69 12.69 -9.35 4.42
CA ASN A 69 11.86 -10.28 5.18
C ASN A 69 10.36 -9.95 5.08
N ILE A 70 9.99 -8.66 5.17
CA ILE A 70 8.59 -8.22 4.98
C ILE A 70 8.10 -8.59 3.58
N LYS A 71 8.87 -8.28 2.53
CA LYS A 71 8.50 -8.60 1.14
C LYS A 71 8.33 -10.11 0.92
N ALA A 72 9.23 -10.93 1.46
CA ALA A 72 9.13 -12.38 1.37
C ALA A 72 7.87 -12.92 2.04
N LYS A 73 7.53 -12.43 3.25
CA LYS A 73 6.32 -12.83 3.97
C LYS A 73 5.02 -12.31 3.34
N LEU A 74 5.05 -11.20 2.63
CA LEU A 74 3.88 -10.69 1.90
C LEU A 74 3.57 -11.53 0.65
N ALA A 75 4.57 -12.23 0.10
CA ALA A 75 4.38 -13.15 -1.01
C ALA A 75 3.76 -14.49 -0.60
N ASP A 76 3.80 -14.84 0.70
CA ASP A 76 3.28 -16.09 1.24
C ASP A 76 2.33 -15.84 2.41
N PHE A 77 1.02 -15.95 2.12
CA PHE A 77 -0.05 -15.69 3.08
C PHE A 77 -0.04 -16.62 4.31
N GLU A 78 0.57 -17.80 4.23
CA GLU A 78 0.63 -18.73 5.38
C GLU A 78 1.66 -18.27 6.42
N LEU A 79 2.68 -17.51 6.02
CA LEU A 79 3.82 -17.08 6.87
C LEU A 79 3.57 -15.80 7.68
N VAL A 80 2.40 -15.18 7.51
CA VAL A 80 2.04 -13.88 8.11
C VAL A 80 1.82 -13.97 9.63
N ARG A 81 1.25 -15.09 10.12
CA ARG A 81 0.89 -15.27 11.53
C ARG A 81 2.11 -15.19 12.47
N ASP A 82 3.28 -15.56 11.97
CA ASP A 82 4.52 -15.62 12.75
C ASP A 82 5.37 -14.33 12.64
N TYR A 83 4.77 -13.20 12.24
CA TYR A 83 5.49 -11.94 12.16
C TYR A 83 4.74 -10.80 12.88
N PRO A 84 5.03 -10.59 14.18
CA PRO A 84 4.36 -9.59 15.00
C PRO A 84 4.31 -8.20 14.36
N LEU A 85 5.40 -7.77 13.72
CA LEU A 85 5.44 -6.47 13.05
C LEU A 85 4.43 -6.34 11.90
N MET A 86 4.17 -7.42 11.15
CA MET A 86 3.15 -7.38 10.09
C MET A 86 1.75 -7.22 10.67
N LEU A 87 1.48 -7.87 11.80
CA LEU A 87 0.24 -7.71 12.55
C LEU A 87 0.10 -6.28 13.10
N GLU A 88 1.14 -5.74 13.72
CA GLU A 88 1.16 -4.38 14.30
C GLU A 88 1.06 -3.27 13.23
N SER A 89 1.65 -3.49 12.06
CA SER A 89 1.63 -2.52 10.96
C SER A 89 0.34 -2.56 10.14
N GLY A 90 -0.40 -3.67 10.18
CA GLY A 90 -1.57 -3.88 9.33
C GLY A 90 -1.22 -4.13 7.86
N LEU A 91 0.07 -4.20 7.49
CA LEU A 91 0.53 -4.38 6.11
C LEU A 91 0.03 -5.69 5.50
N TRP A 92 -0.11 -6.74 6.30
CA TRP A 92 -0.68 -8.00 5.82
C TRP A 92 -2.13 -7.83 5.37
N PHE A 93 -2.92 -7.06 6.12
CA PHE A 93 -4.33 -6.85 5.84
C PHE A 93 -4.48 -5.96 4.62
N VAL A 94 -3.64 -4.92 4.49
CA VAL A 94 -3.56 -4.11 3.27
C VAL A 94 -3.23 -4.99 2.06
N ASN A 95 -2.20 -5.83 2.14
CA ASN A 95 -1.83 -6.73 1.05
C ASN A 95 -2.96 -7.72 0.70
N TYR A 96 -3.65 -8.25 1.71
CA TYR A 96 -4.82 -9.09 1.51
C TYR A 96 -5.91 -8.37 0.70
N LEU A 97 -6.29 -7.16 1.12
CA LEU A 97 -7.31 -6.35 0.45
C LEU A 97 -6.90 -5.95 -0.97
N ILE A 98 -5.64 -5.54 -1.17
CA ILE A 98 -5.10 -5.21 -2.49
C ILE A 98 -5.20 -6.41 -3.43
N ASN A 99 -4.81 -7.61 -2.98
CA ASN A 99 -4.94 -8.82 -3.78
C ASN A 99 -6.41 -9.16 -4.11
N GLN A 100 -7.34 -8.96 -3.17
CA GLN A 100 -8.78 -9.13 -3.43
C GLN A 100 -9.32 -8.14 -4.49
N LEU A 101 -8.67 -6.99 -4.65
CA LEU A 101 -8.99 -5.99 -5.67
C LEU A 101 -8.17 -6.15 -6.96
N ASN A 102 -7.46 -7.28 -7.11
CA ASN A 102 -6.54 -7.54 -8.23
C ASN A 102 -5.48 -6.44 -8.41
N GLY A 103 -5.13 -5.76 -7.32
CA GLY A 103 -4.11 -4.72 -7.31
C GLY A 103 -2.73 -5.24 -6.93
N GLU A 104 -1.79 -4.31 -6.90
CA GLU A 104 -0.40 -4.55 -6.54
C GLU A 104 0.04 -3.57 -5.45
N MET A 105 0.91 -4.05 -4.56
CA MET A 105 1.49 -3.22 -3.51
C MET A 105 3.01 -3.31 -3.57
N GLU A 106 3.67 -2.15 -3.52
CA GLU A 106 5.11 -2.01 -3.45
C GLU A 106 5.51 -1.23 -2.18
N ILE A 107 6.64 -1.63 -1.60
CA ILE A 107 7.23 -0.95 -0.45
C ILE A 107 8.69 -0.63 -0.77
N GLU A 108 9.02 0.65 -0.67
CA GLU A 108 10.37 1.18 -0.74
C GLU A 108 10.72 1.83 0.60
N SER A 109 11.91 1.60 1.12
CA SER A 109 12.30 2.22 2.39
C SER A 109 13.80 2.23 2.57
N GLU A 110 14.27 3.25 3.26
CA GLU A 110 15.63 3.34 3.77
C GLU A 110 15.60 3.70 5.25
N LYS A 111 16.31 2.90 6.06
CA LYS A 111 16.41 3.10 7.51
C LYS A 111 16.86 4.53 7.85
N ASP A 112 16.19 5.12 8.82
CA ASP A 112 16.41 6.46 9.34
C ASP A 112 16.25 7.57 8.28
N LYS A 113 15.54 7.28 7.17
CA LYS A 113 15.25 8.26 6.11
C LYS A 113 13.79 8.30 5.68
N PHE A 114 13.26 7.19 5.15
CA PHE A 114 11.91 7.21 4.57
C PHE A 114 11.27 5.83 4.45
N THR A 115 9.95 5.82 4.31
CA THR A 115 9.17 4.69 3.76
C THR A 115 8.19 5.22 2.72
N THR A 116 8.06 4.51 1.61
CA THR A 116 7.03 4.74 0.59
C THR A 116 6.27 3.45 0.40
N ILE A 117 4.95 3.51 0.53
CA ILE A 117 4.05 2.41 0.19
C ILE A 117 3.19 2.87 -0.98
N THR A 118 3.25 2.10 -2.07
CA THR A 118 2.49 2.37 -3.30
C THR A 118 1.52 1.22 -3.53
N CYS A 119 0.24 1.53 -3.61
CA CYS A 119 -0.83 0.59 -3.91
C CYS A 119 -1.48 0.97 -5.24
N ASN A 120 -1.44 0.08 -6.23
CA ASN A 120 -2.05 0.25 -7.53
C ASN A 120 -3.29 -0.64 -7.62
N ILE A 121 -4.47 -0.03 -7.78
CA ILE A 121 -5.75 -0.75 -7.70
C ILE A 121 -6.50 -0.55 -9.02
N PRO A 122 -6.77 -1.64 -9.79
CA PRO A 122 -7.65 -1.57 -10.94
C PRO A 122 -9.05 -1.13 -10.53
N VAL A 123 -9.59 -0.18 -11.27
CA VAL A 123 -10.91 0.41 -11.01
C VAL A 123 -11.68 0.66 -12.30
N GLN A 124 -12.99 0.77 -12.17
CA GLN A 124 -13.86 1.22 -13.26
C GLN A 124 -14.20 2.70 -13.06
N LEU A 125 -14.41 3.41 -14.16
CA LEU A 125 -14.84 4.81 -14.12
C LEU A 125 -16.34 4.87 -14.42
N PHE A 126 -17.06 5.67 -13.64
CA PHE A 126 -18.46 5.99 -13.92
C PHE A 126 -18.57 6.84 -15.20
#